data_AF-A0A8T5P3Z2-F1
#
_entry.id   AF-A0A8T5P3Z2-F1
#
_cell.length_a   1.000
_cell.length_b   1.000
_cell.length_c   1.000
_cell.angle_alpha   90.00
_cell.angle_beta   90.00
_cell.angle_gamma   90.00
#
_symmetry.space_group_name_H-M   'P 1'
#
loop_
_entity.id
_entity.type
_entity.pdbx_description
1 polymer ?
#
loop_
_entity_poly.entity_id
_entity_poly.type
_entity_poly.pdbx_seq_one_letter_code
_entity_poly.pdbx_strand_id
1 'polypeptide(L)'
;MQSHSGSSFRHNANGIYTQAPQLILAGAGTGKITTITAKIAYMVEKENIDPSQILALTFSKEAARNMRETVEKLDVRTINEHIKSI
;
A
#
# COMPACT_ATOMS: atom_id res chain seq x y z
N MET A 1 3.35 37.58 31.70
CA MET A 1 3.65 36.22 32.22
C MET A 1 2.38 35.40 32.17
N GLN A 2 2.28 34.47 31.23
CA GLN A 2 1.51 33.23 31.34
C GLN A 2 1.99 32.29 30.23
N SER A 3 2.79 31.31 30.64
CA SER A 3 3.29 30.19 29.84
C SER A 3 2.18 29.16 29.63
N HIS A 4 1.96 28.72 28.40
CA HIS A 4 1.20 27.50 28.12
C HIS A 4 2.03 26.58 27.24
N SER A 5 2.62 25.57 27.88
CA SER A 5 3.01 24.31 27.27
C SER A 5 1.76 23.58 26.76
N GLY A 6 1.78 23.00 25.56
CA GLY A 6 0.70 22.13 25.11
C GLY A 6 0.83 21.71 23.66
N SER A 7 1.25 20.46 23.47
CA SER A 7 1.21 19.64 22.26
C SER A 7 0.04 19.94 21.30
N SER A 8 0.33 20.05 20.00
CA SER A 8 -0.69 19.96 18.95
C SER A 8 -0.21 19.06 17.80
N PHE A 9 -0.03 17.77 18.12
CA PHE A 9 -0.18 16.71 17.11
C PHE A 9 -1.67 16.58 16.82
N ARG A 10 -2.14 17.24 15.76
CA ARG A 10 -3.50 17.07 15.25
C ARG A 10 -3.55 15.76 14.48
N HIS A 11 -4.05 14.68 15.10
CA HIS A 11 -4.58 13.53 14.39
C HIS A 11 -5.94 13.92 13.80
N ASN A 12 -6.01 14.02 12.48
CA ASN A 12 -7.29 14.05 11.76
C ASN A 12 -7.82 12.62 11.68
N ALA A 13 -8.93 12.35 12.36
CA ALA A 13 -9.56 11.04 12.48
C ALA A 13 -10.27 10.54 11.21
N ASN A 14 -9.85 10.95 10.01
CA ASN A 14 -10.43 10.56 8.72
C ASN A 14 -9.39 9.93 7.76
N GLY A 15 -8.24 9.49 8.29
CA GLY A 15 -7.13 9.01 7.48
C GLY A 15 -7.34 7.60 6.94
N ILE A 16 -8.05 7.45 5.83
CA ILE A 16 -7.76 6.32 4.95
C ILE A 16 -6.32 6.55 4.46
N TYR A 17 -5.41 5.71 4.94
CA TYR A 17 -3.97 5.78 4.71
C TYR A 17 -3.56 5.83 3.22
N THR A 18 -4.49 5.55 2.31
CA THR A 18 -4.30 5.61 0.86
C THR A 18 -4.24 7.04 0.31
N GLN A 19 -4.83 8.03 1.00
CA GLN A 19 -5.04 9.38 0.45
C GLN A 19 -3.97 10.42 0.84
N ALA A 20 -3.03 10.07 1.73
CA ALA A 20 -1.95 10.96 2.15
C ALA A 20 -0.57 10.41 1.76
N PRO A 21 0.45 11.26 1.50
CA PRO A 21 1.81 10.79 1.28
C PRO A 21 2.32 9.94 2.45
N GLN A 22 2.96 8.81 2.16
CA GLN A 22 3.46 7.89 3.18
C GLN A 22 4.95 7.62 3.03
N LEU A 23 5.65 7.55 4.16
CA LEU A 23 7.06 7.15 4.25
C LEU A 23 7.19 5.93 5.16
N ILE A 24 7.86 4.88 4.68
CA ILE A 24 8.15 3.68 5.45
C ILE A 24 9.63 3.68 5.83
N LEU A 25 9.91 3.84 7.14
CA LEU A 25 11.24 3.70 7.73
C LEU A 25 11.34 2.35 8.42
N ALA A 26 12.34 1.54 8.06
CA ALA A 26 12.56 0.24 8.70
C ALA A 26 14.03 -0.20 8.60
N GLY A 27 14.40 -1.32 9.22
CA GLY A 27 15.73 -1.94 9.12
C GLY A 27 15.93 -2.80 7.87
N ALA A 28 17.13 -3.34 7.65
CA ALA A 28 17.36 -4.35 6.60
C ALA A 28 16.57 -5.63 6.93
N GLY A 29 16.05 -6.32 5.91
CA GLY A 29 15.31 -7.58 6.09
C GLY A 29 13.91 -7.48 6.73
N THR A 30 13.45 -6.27 7.11
CA THR A 30 12.15 -6.10 7.79
C THR A 30 10.94 -6.07 6.85
N GLY A 31 11.06 -6.62 5.63
CA GLY A 31 9.92 -6.76 4.71
C GLY A 31 9.47 -5.49 3.99
N LYS A 32 10.29 -4.44 3.85
CA LYS A 32 9.89 -3.18 3.15
C LYS A 32 9.25 -3.43 1.77
N ILE A 33 9.88 -4.30 0.98
CA ILE A 33 9.39 -4.66 -0.35
C ILE A 33 8.04 -5.37 -0.22
N THR A 34 7.94 -6.37 0.64
CA THR A 34 6.68 -7.08 0.93
C THR A 34 5.56 -6.13 1.35
N THR A 35 5.85 -5.14 2.20
CA THR A 35 4.87 -4.13 2.64
C THR A 35 4.40 -3.27 1.49
N ILE A 36 5.31 -2.77 0.64
CA ILE A 36 4.95 -1.96 -0.54
C ILE A 36 4.10 -2.78 -1.51
N THR A 37 4.49 -4.04 -1.77
CA THR A 37 3.75 -4.91 -2.67
C THR A 37 2.35 -5.25 -2.14
N ALA A 38 2.23 -5.57 -0.85
CA ALA A 38 0.94 -5.83 -0.22
C ALA A 38 0.04 -4.60 -0.26
N LYS A 39 0.60 -3.39 -0.14
CA LYS A 39 -0.15 -2.15 -0.30
C LYS A 39 -0.68 -1.99 -1.73
N ILE A 40 0.12 -2.30 -2.75
CA ILE A 40 -0.33 -2.27 -4.15
C ILE A 40 -1.50 -3.24 -4.36
N ALA A 41 -1.37 -4.48 -3.89
CA ALA A 41 -2.44 -5.47 -3.98
C ALA A 41 -3.71 -5.02 -3.25
N TYR A 42 -3.59 -4.44 -2.05
CA TYR A 42 -4.71 -3.89 -1.31
C TYR A 42 -5.42 -2.75 -2.07
N MET A 43 -4.66 -1.83 -2.66
CA MET A 43 -5.22 -0.74 -3.47
C MET A 43 -6.02 -1.27 -4.67
N VAL A 44 -5.56 -2.33 -5.31
CA VAL A 44 -6.28 -2.96 -6.43
C VAL A 44 -7.50 -3.73 -5.92
N GLU A 45 -7.34 -4.63 -4.96
CA GLU A 45 -8.39 -5.57 -4.54
C GLU A 45 -9.47 -4.96 -3.63
N LYS A 46 -9.10 -4.00 -2.77
CA LYS A 46 -9.98 -3.48 -1.72
C LYS A 46 -10.45 -2.06 -1.98
N GLU A 47 -9.60 -1.25 -2.61
CA GLU A 47 -9.94 0.12 -2.97
C GLU A 47 -10.37 0.24 -4.44
N ASN A 48 -10.34 -0.87 -5.19
CA ASN A 48 -10.76 -0.95 -6.59
C ASN A 48 -10.04 0.08 -7.50
N ILE A 49 -8.76 0.35 -7.21
CA ILE A 49 -7.90 1.22 -8.02
C ILE A 49 -7.43 0.42 -9.23
N ASP A 50 -7.63 0.98 -10.42
CA ASP A 50 -7.15 0.38 -11.67
C ASP A 50 -5.60 0.29 -11.61
N PRO A 51 -5.01 -0.92 -11.79
CA PRO A 51 -3.55 -1.09 -11.77
C PRO A 51 -2.80 -0.16 -12.73
N SER A 52 -3.42 0.24 -13.85
CA SER A 52 -2.84 1.19 -14.81
C SER A 52 -2.61 2.60 -14.24
N GLN A 53 -3.26 2.93 -13.12
CA GLN A 53 -3.08 4.19 -12.38
C GLN A 53 -1.97 4.10 -11.32
N ILE A 54 -1.35 2.94 -11.10
CA ILE A 54 -0.33 2.73 -10.08
C ILE A 54 1.06 2.65 -10.73
N LEU A 55 1.94 3.60 -10.38
CA LEU A 55 3.35 3.56 -10.76
C LEU A 55 4.23 3.11 -9.60
N ALA A 56 4.84 1.92 -9.71
CA ALA A 56 5.83 1.42 -8.78
C ALA A 56 7.24 1.55 -9.36
N LEU A 57 8.12 2.27 -8.66
CA LEU A 57 9.52 2.49 -9.07
C LEU A 57 10.49 1.88 -8.05
N THR A 58 11.58 1.31 -8.54
CA THR A 58 12.66 0.77 -7.72
C THR A 58 14.00 0.85 -8.46
N PHE A 59 15.09 0.90 -7.72
CA PHE A 59 16.44 0.94 -8.29
C PHE A 59 16.94 -0.41 -8.81
N SER A 60 16.30 -1.52 -8.43
CA SER A 60 16.74 -2.88 -8.79
C SER A 60 15.75 -3.60 -9.69
N LYS A 61 16.23 -4.15 -10.82
CA LYS A 61 15.44 -5.02 -11.71
C LYS A 61 14.89 -6.24 -10.98
N GLU A 62 15.66 -6.81 -10.06
CA GLU A 62 15.23 -7.95 -9.24
C GLU A 62 14.08 -7.58 -8.30
N ALA A 63 14.14 -6.38 -7.70
CA ALA A 63 13.05 -5.88 -6.88
C ALA A 63 11.79 -5.64 -7.73
N ALA A 64 11.94 -5.10 -8.94
CA ALA A 64 10.81 -4.89 -9.86
C ALA A 64 10.14 -6.21 -10.25
N ARG A 65 10.93 -7.22 -10.61
CA ARG A 65 10.44 -8.57 -10.92
C ARG A 65 9.72 -9.19 -9.72
N ASN A 66 10.32 -9.16 -8.54
CA ASN A 66 9.72 -9.70 -7.32
C ASN A 66 8.40 -9.00 -6.94
N MET A 67 8.34 -7.67 -7.09
CA MET A 67 7.10 -6.92 -6.84
C MET A 67 6.00 -7.36 -7.81
N ARG A 68 6.31 -7.46 -9.11
CA ARG A 68 5.38 -7.92 -10.15
C ARG A 68 4.85 -9.33 -9.86
N GLU A 69 5.75 -10.30 -9.68
CA GLU A 69 5.37 -11.71 -9.43
C GLU A 69 4.52 -11.86 -8.17
N THR A 70 4.76 -11.03 -7.15
CA THR A 70 3.98 -11.07 -5.91
C THR A 70 2.60 -10.46 -6.10
N VAL A 71 2.44 -9.36 -6.84
CA VAL A 71 1.11 -8.80 -7.18
C VAL A 71 0.31 -9.79 -8.02
N GLU A 72 0.92 -10.38 -9.05
CA GLU A 72 0.27 -11.39 -9.91
C GLU A 72 -0.22 -12.62 -9.12
N LYS A 73 0.49 -13.01 -8.05
CA LYS A 73 0.08 -14.10 -7.14
C LYS A 73 -1.05 -13.72 -6.18
N LEU A 74 -1.20 -12.44 -5.86
CA LEU A 74 -2.24 -11.95 -4.94
C LEU A 74 -3.58 -11.80 -5.69
N ASP A 75 -3.54 -11.40 -6.96
CA ASP A 75 -4.70 -11.24 -7.87
C ASP A 75 -5.49 -12.55 -8.16
N VAL A 76 -5.02 -13.70 -7.68
CA VAL A 76 -5.72 -15.00 -7.83
C VAL A 76 -7.09 -15.00 -7.12
N ARG A 77 -7.38 -14.03 -6.25
CA ARG A 77 -8.69 -13.89 -5.60
C ARG A 77 -9.76 -13.26 -6.51
N THR A 78 -9.36 -12.50 -7.53
CA THR A 78 -10.29 -11.85 -8.48
C THR A 78 -10.98 -12.86 -9.40
N ILE A 79 -10.43 -14.07 -9.57
CA ILE A 79 -11.05 -15.15 -10.36
C ILE A 79 -12.28 -15.75 -9.63
N ASN A 80 -12.39 -15.61 -8.29
CA ASN A 80 -13.43 -16.27 -7.51
C ASN A 80 -14.64 -15.40 -7.12
N GLU A 81 -14.68 -14.10 -7.46
CA GLU A 81 -15.85 -13.25 -7.16
C GLU A 81 -16.82 -13.07 -8.35
N HIS A 82 -16.49 -13.60 -9.55
CA HIS A 82 -17.43 -13.62 -10.69
C HIS A 82 -18.16 -14.97 -10.91
N ILE A 83 -18.08 -15.91 -9.98
CA ILE A 83 -19.02 -17.04 -9.94
C ILE A 83 -20.20 -16.68 -9.01
N LYS A 84 -21.08 -15.82 -9.52
CA LYS A 84 -22.51 -15.85 -9.19
C LYS A 84 -23.34 -15.54 -10.44
N SER A 85 -23.76 -16.62 -11.11
CA SER A 85 -25.10 -16.81 -11.68
C SER A 85 -25.11 -18.16 -12.40
N ILE A 86 -25.56 -19.21 -11.71
CA ILE A 86 -26.85 -19.90 -11.93
C ILE A 86 -27.25 -20.56 -10.61
#